data_AF-A0A2S4YXT2-F1
#
_entry.id   AF-A0A2S4YXT2-F1
#
_cell.length_a   1.000
_cell.length_b   1.000
_cell.length_c   1.000
_cell.angle_alpha   90.00
_cell.angle_beta   90.00
_cell.angle_gamma   90.00
#
_symmetry.space_group_name_H-M   'P 1'
#
loop_
_entity.id
_entity.type
_entity.pdbx_description
1 polymer ?
#
loop_
_entity_poly.entity_id
_entity_poly.type
_entity_poly.pdbx_seq_one_letter_code
_entity_poly.pdbx_strand_id
1 'polypeptide(L)'
;MKLAPRPLIRAAAPAAAAGLVLTAFTLPAVALDPPGSTVTRSGGTVQLVARSGVANVVHVGGQTLADGVHAIVEDESGIAAFNGCRPLDATTADCGVGITQLQIALGDNSDTLFIDQRADQNNPASAPLLYNASVDAGTGPDTIATGRGNDQINLRDGVNGNDRVTCDGGTQDRAIGNPGDSIDPSCEFRVTF
;
A
#
# COMPACT_ATOMS: atom_id res chain seq x y z
N MET A 1 -81.67 -28.67 41.68
CA MET A 1 -80.57 -29.10 42.56
C MET A 1 -79.33 -28.29 42.18
N LYS A 2 -78.71 -27.63 43.17
CA LYS A 2 -77.68 -26.59 43.00
C LYS A 2 -76.30 -27.27 43.06
N LEU A 3 -75.56 -27.34 41.95
CA LEU A 3 -74.20 -27.89 41.92
C LEU A 3 -73.20 -26.82 42.37
N ALA A 4 -72.43 -27.14 43.41
CA ALA A 4 -71.33 -26.33 43.91
C ALA A 4 -70.03 -26.56 43.08
N PRO A 5 -69.16 -25.55 42.93
CA PRO A 5 -67.90 -25.68 42.21
C PRO A 5 -66.80 -26.29 43.09
N ARG A 6 -65.99 -27.20 42.52
CA ARG A 6 -64.78 -27.76 43.15
C ARG A 6 -63.53 -26.97 42.71
N PRO A 7 -62.57 -26.70 43.60
CA PRO A 7 -61.35 -26.00 43.26
C PRO A 7 -60.35 -26.89 42.51
N LEU A 8 -59.66 -26.26 41.54
CA LEU A 8 -58.55 -26.81 40.76
C LEU A 8 -57.28 -26.92 41.64
N ILE A 9 -56.72 -28.12 41.73
CA ILE A 9 -55.37 -28.35 42.29
C ILE A 9 -54.40 -28.41 41.11
N ARG A 10 -53.55 -27.38 41.00
CA ARG A 10 -52.51 -27.26 39.97
C ARG A 10 -51.30 -28.07 40.40
N ALA A 11 -51.02 -29.16 39.69
CA ALA A 11 -49.78 -29.92 39.87
C ALA A 11 -48.59 -29.10 39.33
N ALA A 12 -47.64 -28.78 40.21
CA ALA A 12 -46.36 -28.21 39.82
C ALA A 12 -45.46 -29.35 39.30
N ALA A 13 -45.17 -29.33 38.00
CA ALA A 13 -44.15 -30.19 37.40
C ALA A 13 -42.78 -29.48 37.49
N PRO A 14 -41.69 -30.18 37.87
CA PRO A 14 -40.36 -29.62 37.76
C PRO A 14 -39.93 -29.66 36.29
N ALA A 15 -39.82 -28.49 35.66
CA ALA A 15 -39.17 -28.36 34.36
C ALA A 15 -37.65 -28.52 34.57
N ALA A 16 -37.08 -29.64 34.13
CA ALA A 16 -35.65 -29.81 34.04
C ALA A 16 -35.11 -28.86 32.94
N ALA A 17 -34.54 -27.73 33.36
CA ALA A 17 -33.80 -26.85 32.47
C ALA A 17 -32.46 -27.52 32.15
N ALA A 18 -32.37 -28.15 30.98
CA ALA A 18 -31.09 -28.55 30.39
C ALA A 18 -30.35 -27.26 29.97
N GLY A 19 -29.47 -26.78 30.84
CA GLY A 19 -28.55 -25.69 30.53
C GLY A 19 -27.56 -26.14 29.46
N LEU A 20 -27.80 -25.74 28.21
CA LEU A 20 -26.83 -25.86 27.15
C LEU A 20 -25.71 -24.85 27.41
N VAL A 21 -24.62 -25.29 28.03
CA VAL A 21 -23.41 -24.50 28.16
C VAL A 21 -22.80 -24.37 26.77
N LEU A 22 -23.08 -23.27 26.06
CA LEU A 22 -22.27 -22.86 24.93
C LEU A 22 -20.90 -22.47 25.49
N THR A 23 -19.92 -23.37 25.40
CA THR A 23 -18.52 -23.00 25.50
C THR A 23 -18.20 -22.14 24.28
N ALA A 24 -18.27 -20.82 24.44
CA ALA A 24 -17.74 -19.89 23.47
C ALA A 24 -16.23 -20.11 23.38
N PHE A 25 -15.78 -20.82 22.36
CA PHE A 25 -14.37 -20.88 22.01
C PHE A 25 -13.97 -19.49 21.52
N THR A 26 -13.41 -18.68 22.41
CA THR A 26 -12.69 -17.47 22.01
C THR A 26 -11.44 -17.94 21.31
N LEU A 27 -11.49 -18.09 19.98
CA LEU A 27 -10.27 -18.21 19.20
C LEU A 27 -9.42 -16.97 19.52
N PRO A 28 -8.14 -17.13 19.87
CA PRO A 28 -7.27 -15.98 20.04
C PRO A 28 -7.32 -15.19 18.73
N ALA A 29 -7.62 -13.90 18.82
CA ALA A 29 -7.49 -13.01 17.69
C ALA A 29 -6.02 -13.05 17.27
N VAL A 30 -5.74 -13.71 16.14
CA VAL A 30 -4.43 -13.62 15.51
C VAL A 30 -4.33 -12.16 15.08
N ALA A 31 -3.47 -11.39 15.76
CA ALA A 31 -3.17 -10.04 15.33
C ALA A 31 -2.57 -10.17 13.93
N LEU A 32 -3.30 -9.70 12.92
CA LEU A 32 -2.72 -9.49 11.60
C LEU A 32 -1.62 -8.45 11.79
N ASP A 33 -0.43 -8.76 11.29
CA ASP A 33 0.62 -7.76 11.21
C ASP A 33 0.07 -6.54 10.46
N PRO A 34 0.33 -5.32 10.93
CA PRO A 34 -0.12 -4.15 10.19
C PRO A 34 0.50 -4.17 8.78
N PRO A 35 -0.11 -3.51 7.79
CA PRO A 35 0.45 -3.45 6.43
C PRO A 35 1.82 -2.76 6.41
N GLY A 36 2.64 -3.14 5.43
CA GLY A 36 3.94 -2.55 5.11
C GLY A 36 3.86 -1.10 4.67
N SER A 37 2.76 -0.69 4.02
CA SER A 37 2.58 0.71 3.63
C SER A 37 1.14 1.20 3.73
N THR A 38 1.00 2.52 3.60
CA THR A 38 -0.29 3.19 3.45
C THR A 38 -0.30 4.00 2.16
N VAL A 39 -1.44 4.04 1.49
CA VAL A 39 -1.63 4.84 0.27
C VAL A 39 -2.92 5.65 0.34
N THR A 40 -2.83 6.90 -0.07
CA THR A 40 -3.97 7.82 -0.14
C THR A 40 -3.95 8.59 -1.44
N ARG A 41 -5.10 9.15 -1.81
CA ARG A 41 -5.24 10.04 -2.95
C ARG A 41 -5.90 11.36 -2.54
N SER A 42 -5.35 12.44 -3.05
CA SER A 42 -5.99 13.75 -3.01
C SER A 42 -5.90 14.40 -4.39
N GLY A 43 -7.05 14.57 -5.06
CA GLY A 43 -7.09 15.12 -6.41
C GLY A 43 -6.31 14.26 -7.42
N GLY A 44 -5.29 14.86 -8.06
CA GLY A 44 -4.40 14.19 -9.02
C GLY A 44 -3.12 13.60 -8.41
N THR A 45 -3.00 13.62 -7.07
CA THR A 45 -1.80 13.18 -6.36
C THR A 45 -2.09 11.90 -5.56
N VAL A 46 -1.23 10.90 -5.71
CA VAL A 46 -1.18 9.72 -4.84
C VAL A 46 -0.02 9.89 -3.88
N GLN A 47 -0.29 9.67 -2.59
CA GLN A 47 0.71 9.67 -1.54
C GLN A 47 0.87 8.27 -0.97
N LEU A 48 2.08 7.71 -1.03
CA LEU A 48 2.46 6.46 -0.40
C LEU A 48 3.46 6.73 0.73
N VAL A 49 3.24 6.07 1.86
CA VAL A 49 4.17 6.08 3.01
C VAL A 49 4.37 4.64 3.44
N ALA A 50 5.59 4.13 3.26
CA ALA A 50 5.99 2.84 3.79
C ALA A 50 6.26 2.93 5.30
N ARG A 51 6.08 1.79 5.96
CA ARG A 51 6.14 1.64 7.41
C ARG A 51 7.57 1.36 7.81
N SER A 52 8.01 2.07 8.84
CA SER A 52 9.32 1.83 9.44
C SER A 52 9.47 0.42 10.02
N GLY A 53 10.69 -0.10 10.00
CA GLY A 53 11.05 -1.45 10.41
C GLY A 53 10.68 -2.55 9.40
N VAL A 54 10.32 -2.19 8.16
CA VAL A 54 9.92 -3.14 7.10
C VAL A 54 10.73 -2.84 5.86
N ALA A 55 11.21 -3.89 5.17
CA ALA A 55 11.70 -3.76 3.80
C ALA A 55 10.50 -3.90 2.85
N ASN A 56 10.13 -2.82 2.17
CA ASN A 56 8.96 -2.74 1.30
C ASN A 56 9.37 -2.90 -0.17
N VAL A 57 8.55 -3.59 -0.95
CA VAL A 57 8.75 -3.74 -2.40
C VAL A 57 7.54 -3.16 -3.08
N VAL A 58 7.66 -1.89 -3.46
CA VAL A 58 6.57 -1.06 -3.95
C VAL A 58 6.57 -1.01 -5.47
N HIS A 59 5.43 -1.29 -6.08
CA HIS A 59 5.18 -1.06 -7.50
C HIS A 59 4.07 -0.04 -7.68
N VAL A 60 4.29 0.96 -8.54
CA VAL A 60 3.26 1.91 -8.95
C VAL A 60 3.15 1.87 -10.47
N GLY A 61 1.95 1.69 -11.01
CA GLY A 61 1.76 1.57 -12.45
C GLY A 61 0.36 1.91 -12.93
N GLY A 62 0.20 2.01 -14.24
CA GLY A 62 -1.08 2.25 -14.88
C GLY A 62 -1.78 0.98 -15.33
N GLN A 63 -3.04 0.82 -14.97
CA GLN A 63 -3.90 -0.24 -15.50
C GLN A 63 -5.07 0.34 -16.29
N THR A 64 -5.20 -0.06 -17.55
CA THR A 64 -6.34 0.34 -18.38
C THR A 64 -7.58 -0.45 -17.98
N LEU A 65 -8.59 0.24 -17.45
CA LEU A 65 -9.93 -0.29 -17.15
C LEU A 65 -10.98 0.39 -18.06
N ALA A 66 -12.24 0.01 -17.90
CA ALA A 66 -13.33 0.47 -18.77
C ALA A 66 -13.55 2.00 -18.73
N ASP A 67 -13.21 2.65 -17.62
CA ASP A 67 -13.40 4.07 -17.34
C ASP A 67 -12.10 4.90 -17.43
N GLY A 68 -10.98 4.30 -17.79
CA GLY A 68 -9.72 5.00 -18.07
C GLY A 68 -8.49 4.26 -17.57
N VAL A 69 -7.36 4.97 -17.47
CA VAL A 69 -6.13 4.43 -16.89
C VAL A 69 -6.10 4.72 -15.39
N HIS A 70 -6.16 3.66 -14.59
CA HIS A 70 -6.12 3.69 -13.14
C HIS A 70 -4.69 3.65 -12.62
N ALA A 71 -4.42 4.39 -11.55
CA ALA A 71 -3.19 4.25 -10.78
C ALA A 71 -3.32 3.05 -9.84
N ILE A 72 -2.54 2.01 -10.09
CA ILE A 72 -2.45 0.83 -9.23
C ILE A 72 -1.17 0.92 -8.42
N VAL A 73 -1.29 0.70 -7.12
CA VAL A 73 -0.19 0.73 -6.17
C VAL A 73 -0.14 -0.61 -5.46
N GLU A 74 1.02 -1.23 -5.46
CA GLU A 74 1.26 -2.52 -4.82
C GLU A 74 2.43 -2.43 -3.86
N ASP A 75 2.34 -3.21 -2.78
CA ASP A 75 3.43 -3.45 -1.83
C ASP A 75 3.38 -4.90 -1.35
N GLU A 76 4.45 -5.65 -1.58
CA GLU A 76 4.56 -7.06 -1.18
C GLU A 76 4.48 -7.26 0.35
N SER A 77 4.83 -6.23 1.12
CA SER A 77 4.70 -6.21 2.59
C SER A 77 3.28 -5.86 3.07
N GLY A 78 2.35 -5.66 2.14
CA GLY A 78 0.95 -5.33 2.39
C GLY A 78 0.67 -3.83 2.38
N ILE A 79 -0.53 -3.44 1.94
CA ILE A 79 -0.91 -2.03 1.76
C ILE A 79 -2.27 -1.73 2.37
N ALA A 80 -2.37 -0.62 3.11
CA ALA A 80 -3.66 -0.05 3.49
C ALA A 80 -4.01 1.14 2.60
N ALA A 81 -5.14 1.02 1.89
CA ALA A 81 -5.69 2.08 1.06
C ALA A 81 -6.66 2.96 1.86
N PHE A 82 -6.51 4.27 1.77
CA PHE A 82 -7.42 5.27 2.33
C PHE A 82 -7.77 6.34 1.29
N ASN A 83 -8.74 7.20 1.62
CA ASN A 83 -9.08 8.46 0.94
C ASN A 83 -8.83 8.45 -0.57
N GLY A 84 -9.83 8.07 -1.36
CA GLY A 84 -9.73 8.08 -2.82
C GLY A 84 -8.97 6.91 -3.43
N CYS A 85 -8.28 6.09 -2.61
CA CYS A 85 -7.83 4.75 -3.00
C CYS A 85 -8.76 3.68 -2.39
N ARG A 86 -8.93 2.58 -3.12
CA ARG A 86 -9.71 1.40 -2.72
C ARG A 86 -8.80 0.17 -2.70
N PRO A 87 -8.83 -0.67 -1.66
CA PRO A 87 -8.07 -1.91 -1.68
C PRO A 87 -8.67 -2.86 -2.73
N LEU A 88 -7.81 -3.47 -3.54
CA LEU A 88 -8.19 -4.58 -4.42
C LEU A 88 -7.95 -5.92 -3.69
N ASP A 89 -6.84 -6.02 -2.97
CA ASP A 89 -6.49 -7.13 -2.09
C ASP A 89 -5.59 -6.64 -0.93
N ALA A 90 -4.85 -7.54 -0.27
CA ALA A 90 -4.00 -7.21 0.87
C ALA A 90 -2.70 -6.46 0.48
N THR A 91 -2.27 -6.57 -0.76
CA THR A 91 -1.01 -6.01 -1.29
C THR A 91 -1.25 -4.99 -2.40
N THR A 92 -2.49 -4.83 -2.86
CA THR A 92 -2.83 -4.00 -4.03
C THR A 92 -3.93 -2.99 -3.72
N ALA A 93 -3.74 -1.75 -4.16
CA ALA A 93 -4.71 -0.67 -4.09
C ALA A 93 -4.92 0.00 -5.45
N ASP A 94 -6.17 0.37 -5.73
CA ASP A 94 -6.59 1.14 -6.90
C ASP A 94 -6.90 2.58 -6.46
N CYS A 95 -6.11 3.54 -6.94
CA CYS A 95 -6.28 4.96 -6.68
C CYS A 95 -7.06 5.69 -7.78
N GLY A 96 -7.65 4.97 -8.73
CA GLY A 96 -8.52 5.52 -9.76
C GLY A 96 -7.79 6.30 -10.86
N VAL A 97 -8.56 6.98 -11.71
CA VAL A 97 -8.09 7.71 -12.89
C VAL A 97 -7.63 9.14 -12.60
N GLY A 98 -6.86 9.73 -13.52
CA GLY A 98 -6.51 11.16 -13.50
C GLY A 98 -5.37 11.52 -12.54
N ILE A 99 -4.52 10.55 -12.20
CA ILE A 99 -3.31 10.77 -11.41
C ILE A 99 -2.20 11.31 -12.31
N THR A 100 -1.51 12.34 -11.83
CA THR A 100 -0.38 12.99 -12.52
C THR A 100 0.84 13.15 -11.63
N GLN A 101 0.68 12.94 -10.31
CA GLN A 101 1.76 13.12 -9.34
C GLN A 101 1.79 11.99 -8.32
N LEU A 102 3.00 11.55 -7.98
CA LEU A 102 3.28 10.62 -6.90
C LEU A 102 4.11 11.32 -5.82
N GLN A 103 3.78 11.08 -4.55
CA GLN A 103 4.58 11.48 -3.40
C GLN A 103 4.85 10.24 -2.57
N ILE A 104 6.10 9.83 -2.47
CA ILE A 104 6.49 8.52 -1.94
C ILE A 104 7.55 8.74 -0.87
N ALA A 105 7.30 8.20 0.32
CA ALA A 105 8.29 8.08 1.39
C ALA A 105 8.49 6.59 1.68
N LEU A 106 9.70 6.07 1.42
CA LEU A 106 10.02 4.65 1.60
C LEU A 106 10.39 4.37 3.07
N GLY A 107 11.20 5.24 3.67
CA GLY A 107 11.29 5.35 5.12
C GLY A 107 12.55 4.72 5.67
N ASP A 108 12.60 3.41 5.88
CA ASP A 108 13.81 2.77 6.40
C ASP A 108 14.06 1.33 5.90
N ASN A 109 15.25 0.81 6.20
CA ASN A 109 15.73 -0.52 5.79
C ASN A 109 16.09 -0.57 4.31
N SER A 110 15.75 -1.66 3.63
CA SER A 110 16.11 -1.87 2.23
C SER A 110 14.85 -1.87 1.39
N ASP A 111 14.37 -0.68 1.05
CA ASP A 111 13.16 -0.54 0.28
C ASP A 111 13.47 -0.59 -1.22
N THR A 112 12.49 -1.07 -1.97
CA THR A 112 12.55 -1.08 -3.43
C THR A 112 11.31 -0.41 -3.99
N LEU A 113 11.49 0.50 -4.96
CA LEU A 113 10.41 1.20 -5.64
C LEU A 113 10.55 1.06 -7.15
N PHE A 114 9.46 0.68 -7.79
CA PHE A 114 9.33 0.61 -9.24
C PHE A 114 8.12 1.41 -9.70
N ILE A 115 8.33 2.49 -10.47
CA ILE A 115 7.26 3.28 -11.08
C ILE A 115 7.22 2.99 -12.58
N ASP A 116 6.06 2.62 -13.12
CA ASP A 116 5.82 2.31 -14.55
C ASP A 116 6.67 1.15 -15.14
N GLN A 117 7.64 0.61 -14.38
CA GLN A 117 8.45 -0.57 -14.76
C GLN A 117 7.65 -1.87 -14.78
N ARG A 118 6.42 -1.85 -14.24
CA ARG A 118 5.48 -2.97 -14.28
C ARG A 118 4.54 -2.92 -15.48
N ALA A 119 4.82 -2.08 -16.48
CA ALA A 119 4.41 -2.37 -17.85
C ALA A 119 5.07 -3.69 -18.27
N ASP A 120 4.51 -4.78 -17.76
CA ASP A 120 5.04 -6.09 -17.94
C ASP A 120 5.00 -6.37 -19.44
N GLN A 121 6.10 -6.92 -19.96
CA GLN A 121 6.29 -7.20 -21.39
C GLN A 121 5.26 -8.23 -21.95
N ASN A 122 4.37 -8.76 -21.11
CA ASN A 122 3.34 -9.77 -21.34
C ASN A 122 1.89 -9.33 -20.98
N ASN A 123 1.65 -8.17 -20.34
CA ASN A 123 0.32 -7.62 -20.06
C ASN A 123 0.11 -6.29 -20.80
N PRO A 124 -0.45 -6.35 -22.02
CA PRO A 124 -0.66 -5.18 -22.87
C PRO A 124 -1.70 -4.18 -22.33
N ALA A 125 -2.36 -4.47 -21.20
CA ALA A 125 -3.30 -3.55 -20.55
C ALA A 125 -2.59 -2.48 -19.69
N SER A 126 -1.28 -2.62 -19.45
CA SER A 126 -0.49 -1.65 -18.74
C SER A 126 -0.24 -0.44 -19.64
N ALA A 127 -0.95 0.67 -19.38
CA ALA A 127 -0.74 1.89 -20.14
C ALA A 127 0.40 2.68 -19.49
N PRO A 128 1.40 3.14 -20.27
CA PRO A 128 2.48 3.94 -19.74
C PRO A 128 1.90 5.22 -19.12
N LEU A 129 2.23 5.48 -17.86
CA LEU A 129 1.76 6.66 -17.16
C LEU A 129 2.88 7.67 -16.99
N LEU A 130 2.56 8.92 -17.31
CA LEU A 130 3.47 10.04 -17.11
C LEU A 130 3.20 10.62 -15.73
N TYR A 131 3.90 10.09 -14.74
CA TYR A 131 3.81 10.53 -13.36
C TYR A 131 5.02 11.36 -13.01
N ASN A 132 4.81 12.56 -12.48
CA ASN A 132 5.90 13.25 -11.80
C ASN A 132 6.01 12.68 -10.38
N ALA A 133 7.10 12.01 -10.05
CA ALA A 133 7.33 11.46 -8.73
C ALA A 133 8.17 12.39 -7.86
N SER A 134 7.82 12.50 -6.58
CA SER A 134 8.69 12.99 -5.52
C SER A 134 8.94 11.83 -4.57
N VAL A 135 10.16 11.34 -4.52
CA VAL A 135 10.56 10.15 -3.74
C VAL A 135 11.57 10.58 -2.67
N ASP A 136 11.25 10.25 -1.43
CA ASP A 136 12.18 10.28 -0.31
C ASP A 136 12.51 8.85 0.08
N ALA A 137 13.76 8.44 -0.15
CA ALA A 137 14.21 7.08 0.11
C ALA A 137 14.21 6.78 1.62
N GLY A 138 14.57 7.77 2.43
CA GLY A 138 14.62 7.62 3.88
C GLY A 138 16.00 7.13 4.32
N THR A 139 16.08 6.10 5.16
CA THR A 139 17.36 5.60 5.70
C THR A 139 17.62 4.13 5.43
N GLY A 140 18.83 3.78 5.03
CA GLY A 140 19.18 2.39 4.71
C GLY A 140 19.29 2.19 3.19
N PRO A 141 19.64 0.97 2.73
CA PRO A 141 19.97 0.72 1.33
C PRO A 141 18.74 0.62 0.42
N ASP A 142 18.46 1.67 -0.34
CA ASP A 142 17.28 1.72 -1.21
C ASP A 142 17.57 1.51 -2.69
N THR A 143 16.62 0.89 -3.41
CA THR A 143 16.67 0.73 -4.87
C THR A 143 15.44 1.34 -5.52
N ILE A 144 15.63 2.41 -6.28
CA ILE A 144 14.54 3.14 -6.92
C ILE A 144 14.70 3.05 -8.44
N ALA A 145 13.64 2.66 -9.13
CA ALA A 145 13.51 2.79 -10.57
C ALA A 145 12.25 3.60 -10.86
N THR A 146 12.41 4.81 -11.38
CA THR A 146 11.25 5.63 -11.73
C THR A 146 10.67 5.25 -13.09
N GLY A 147 9.58 5.94 -13.43
CA GLY A 147 8.80 5.79 -14.64
C GLY A 147 8.88 7.09 -15.43
N ARG A 148 8.14 7.16 -16.54
CA ARG A 148 8.07 8.38 -17.35
C ARG A 148 7.61 9.56 -16.48
N GLY A 149 8.29 10.69 -16.52
CA GLY A 149 7.99 11.79 -15.61
C GLY A 149 9.03 12.89 -15.63
N ASN A 150 8.86 13.91 -14.80
CA ASN A 150 10.01 14.67 -14.31
C ASN A 150 10.07 14.45 -12.81
N ASP A 151 11.02 13.64 -12.38
CA ASP A 151 11.06 13.11 -11.02
C ASP A 151 12.00 13.90 -10.12
N GLN A 152 11.73 13.86 -8.82
CA GLN A 152 12.58 14.39 -7.76
C GLN A 152 12.85 13.29 -6.75
N ILE A 153 14.10 12.85 -6.67
CA ILE A 153 14.53 11.74 -5.82
C ILE A 153 15.56 12.24 -4.82
N ASN A 154 15.28 12.03 -3.53
CA ASN A 154 16.20 12.26 -2.43
C ASN A 154 16.64 10.90 -1.86
N LEU A 155 17.91 10.55 -2.08
CA LEU A 155 18.58 9.36 -1.53
C LEU A 155 19.41 9.69 -0.28
N ARG A 156 19.37 10.94 0.21
CA ARG A 156 20.29 11.35 1.29
C ARG A 156 19.84 10.79 2.64
N ASP A 157 20.63 9.86 3.14
CA ASP A 157 20.48 9.24 4.46
C ASP A 157 21.71 9.38 5.37
N GLY A 158 22.81 9.95 4.85
CA GLY A 158 24.08 10.09 5.56
C GLY A 158 25.00 8.85 5.53
N VAL A 159 24.63 7.81 4.79
CA VAL A 159 25.44 6.63 4.51
C VAL A 159 25.97 6.71 3.07
N ASN A 160 27.19 6.22 2.84
CA ASN A 160 27.84 6.32 1.55
C ASN A 160 27.66 5.04 0.73
N GLY A 161 27.07 5.13 -0.46
CA GLY A 161 27.11 4.07 -1.47
C GLY A 161 26.20 2.88 -1.19
N ASN A 162 25.15 3.08 -0.40
CA ASN A 162 24.11 2.09 -0.14
C ASN A 162 22.90 2.23 -1.06
N ASP A 163 22.72 3.38 -1.71
CA ASP A 163 21.52 3.65 -2.50
C ASP A 163 21.77 3.56 -4.00
N ARG A 164 20.70 3.19 -4.71
CA ARG A 164 20.68 3.12 -6.16
C ARG A 164 19.41 3.73 -6.72
N VAL A 165 19.56 4.57 -7.74
CA VAL A 165 18.45 5.08 -8.53
C VAL A 165 18.71 4.93 -10.02
N THR A 166 17.68 4.49 -10.73
CA THR A 166 17.59 4.60 -12.19
C THR A 166 16.38 5.46 -12.51
N CYS A 167 16.59 6.60 -13.16
CA CYS A 167 15.50 7.37 -13.73
C CYS A 167 15.13 6.77 -15.08
N ASP A 168 13.92 7.01 -15.58
CA ASP A 168 13.64 6.79 -16.98
C ASP A 168 12.68 7.85 -17.52
N GLY A 169 12.60 7.94 -18.85
CA GLY A 169 11.55 8.68 -19.53
C GLY A 169 11.22 10.09 -19.02
N GLY A 170 12.19 10.98 -18.84
CA GLY A 170 11.94 12.37 -18.47
C GLY A 170 12.71 13.36 -19.32
N THR A 171 12.68 14.63 -18.91
CA THR A 171 13.68 15.60 -19.40
C THR A 171 14.32 16.39 -18.26
N GLN A 172 13.85 16.18 -17.02
CA GLN A 172 14.21 17.00 -15.87
C GLN A 172 14.25 16.20 -14.57
N ASP A 173 14.57 14.92 -14.62
CA ASP A 173 14.72 14.07 -13.45
C ASP A 173 15.89 14.57 -12.61
N ARG A 174 15.65 14.71 -11.31
CA ARG A 174 16.62 15.18 -10.33
C ARG A 174 16.83 14.13 -9.28
N ALA A 175 18.04 13.60 -9.18
CA ALA A 175 18.44 12.71 -8.12
C ALA A 175 19.56 13.34 -7.29
N ILE A 176 19.40 13.31 -5.97
CA ILE A 176 20.40 13.78 -5.01
C ILE A 176 20.73 12.64 -4.05
N GLY A 177 22.01 12.33 -3.90
CA GLY A 177 22.49 11.28 -3.00
C GLY A 177 23.75 11.66 -2.22
N ASN A 178 24.18 10.74 -1.38
CA ASN A 178 25.43 10.74 -0.63
C ASN A 178 26.63 10.37 -1.55
N PRO A 179 27.87 10.59 -1.09
CA PRO A 179 29.04 10.11 -1.81
C PRO A 179 29.03 8.58 -1.98
N GLY A 180 29.15 8.12 -3.22
CA GLY A 180 29.22 6.69 -3.55
C GLY A 180 27.90 6.06 -3.98
N ASP A 181 26.77 6.75 -3.82
CA ASP A 181 25.47 6.26 -4.28
C ASP A 181 25.45 6.08 -5.80
N SER A 182 24.74 5.07 -6.27
CA SER A 182 24.66 4.72 -7.67
C SER A 182 23.48 5.45 -8.33
N ILE A 183 23.75 6.63 -8.89
CA ILE A 183 22.77 7.41 -9.65
C ILE A 183 22.99 7.19 -11.14
N ASP A 184 22.03 6.55 -11.80
CA ASP A 184 22.13 6.19 -13.22
C ASP A 184 22.27 7.44 -14.13
N PRO A 185 23.03 7.35 -15.24
CA PRO A 185 23.13 8.42 -16.22
C PRO A 185 21.81 8.88 -16.85
N SER A 186 20.76 8.07 -16.76
CA SER A 186 19.41 8.43 -17.21
C SER A 186 18.80 9.59 -16.44
N CYS A 187 19.22 9.86 -15.20
CA CYS A 187 18.77 11.04 -14.46
C CYS A 187 19.44 12.32 -15.00
N GLU A 188 18.68 13.30 -15.49
CA GLU A 188 19.29 14.48 -16.16
C GLU A 188 20.09 15.36 -15.21
N PHE A 189 19.64 15.51 -13.96
CA PHE A 189 20.31 16.30 -12.94
C PHE A 189 20.72 15.42 -11.77
N ARG A 190 22.02 15.34 -11.54
CA ARG A 190 22.62 14.45 -10.54
C ARG A 190 23.51 15.27 -9.61
N VAL A 191 23.29 15.14 -8.31
CA VAL A 191 24.11 15.79 -7.28
C VAL A 191 24.51 14.75 -6.24
N THR A 192 25.80 14.51 -6.12
CA THR A 192 26.41 13.71 -5.05
C THR A 192 27.37 14.63 -4.30
N PHE A 193 27.35 14.59 -2.97
CA PHE A 193 28.24 15.39 -2.13
C PHE A 193 29.52 14.64 -1.75
#